data_AF-A0A5C8UFT2-F1
#
_entry.id   AF-A0A5C8UFT2-F1
#
_cell.length_a   1.000
_cell.length_b   1.000
_cell.length_c   1.000
_cell.angle_alpha   90.00
_cell.angle_beta   90.00
_cell.angle_gamma   90.00
#
_symmetry.space_group_name_H-M   'P 1'
#
loop_
_entity.id
_entity.type
_entity.pdbx_description
1 polymer ?
#
loop_
_entity_poly.entity_id
_entity_poly.type
_entity_poly.pdbx_seq_one_letter_code
_entity_poly.pdbx_strand_id
1 'polypeptide(L)'
;LKSRPCYLCKQHYTPVAAFYHQLCPDCAALNHAKRDARTDLTGRSALLTGGRAKIGMYIALPLLRDGAPPTITTRFPRDAVRRFASLPAS
;
A
#
# COMPACT_ATOMS: atom_id res chain seq x y z
N LEU A 1 22.29 3.60 24.28
CA LEU A 1 21.37 3.28 23.16
C LEU A 1 22.20 2.96 21.92
N LYS A 2 21.98 1.80 21.27
CA LYS A 2 22.70 1.44 20.02
C LYS A 2 21.98 2.07 18.83
N SER A 3 22.70 2.88 18.03
CA SER A 3 22.14 3.46 16.80
C SER A 3 22.03 2.39 15.70
N ARG A 4 21.10 2.60 14.78
CA ARG A 4 20.91 1.76 13.58
C ARG A 4 20.70 2.65 12.36
N PRO A 5 21.10 2.23 11.15
CA PRO A 5 20.88 3.01 9.94
C PRO A 5 19.41 2.95 9.50
N CYS A 6 18.84 4.09 9.11
CA CYS A 6 17.53 4.16 8.49
C CYS A 6 17.53 3.40 7.15
N TYR A 7 16.54 2.55 6.92
CA TYR A 7 16.43 1.80 5.66
C TYR A 7 16.27 2.73 4.45
N LEU A 8 15.64 3.89 4.63
CA LEU A 8 15.36 4.86 3.55
C LEU A 8 16.50 5.86 3.36
N CYS A 9 16.73 6.78 4.31
CA CYS A 9 17.70 7.86 4.17
C CYS A 9 19.12 7.51 4.65
N LYS A 10 19.32 6.32 5.22
CA LYS A 10 20.60 5.83 5.76
C LYS A 10 21.17 6.58 6.98
N GLN A 11 20.52 7.65 7.46
CA GLN A 11 20.90 8.33 8.70
C GLN A 11 20.79 7.40 9.91
N HIS A 12 21.72 7.55 10.85
CA HIS A 12 21.70 6.79 12.10
C HIS A 12 20.68 7.38 13.06
N TYR A 13 19.91 6.52 13.73
CA TYR A 13 18.92 6.93 14.71
C TYR A 13 18.88 5.94 15.88
N THR A 14 18.43 6.44 17.03
CA THR A 14 18.18 5.66 18.25
C THR A 14 16.70 5.60 18.63
N PRO A 15 15.85 6.62 18.38
CA PRO A 15 14.42 6.54 18.69
C PRO A 15 13.69 5.73 17.62
N VAL A 16 12.99 4.66 18.02
CA VAL A 16 12.32 3.75 17.09
C VAL A 16 10.82 4.04 17.08
N ALA A 17 10.25 4.26 15.89
CA ALA A 17 8.80 4.41 15.74
C ALA A 17 8.08 3.06 15.98
N ALA A 18 6.91 3.10 16.62
CA ALA A 18 6.14 1.89 16.98
C ALA A 18 5.70 1.05 15.76
N PHE A 19 5.55 1.66 14.59
CA PHE A 19 5.14 0.98 13.37
C PHE A 19 6.31 0.69 12.42
N TYR A 20 7.26 1.63 12.30
CA TYR A 20 8.36 1.57 11.32
C TYR A 20 9.72 1.40 11.99
N HIS A 21 9.98 0.20 12.51
CA HIS A 21 11.20 -0.09 13.29
C HIS A 21 12.53 -0.01 12.52
N GLN A 22 12.46 0.07 11.19
CA GLN A 22 13.60 0.20 10.28
C GLN A 22 13.77 1.63 9.73
N LEU A 23 12.94 2.59 10.13
CA LEU A 23 13.00 3.98 9.69
C LEU A 23 13.33 4.91 10.86
N CYS A 24 14.10 5.97 10.57
CA CYS A 24 14.22 7.08 11.52
C CYS A 24 12.86 7.79 11.70
N PRO A 25 12.67 8.58 12.77
CA PRO A 25 11.39 9.26 13.05
C PRO A 25 10.81 10.04 11.87
N ASP A 26 11.63 10.83 11.17
CA ASP A 26 11.16 11.65 10.04
C ASP A 26 10.70 10.79 8.86
N CYS A 27 11.46 9.74 8.53
CA CYS A 27 11.09 8.80 7.48
C CYS A 27 9.83 8.00 7.86
N ALA A 28 9.68 7.64 9.14
CA ALA A 28 8.49 6.97 9.65
C ALA A 28 7.26 7.86 9.55
N ALA A 29 7.35 9.13 9.96
CA ALA A 29 6.27 10.10 9.87
C ALA A 29 5.84 10.33 8.41
N LEU A 30 6.81 10.52 7.50
CA LEU A 30 6.54 10.67 6.06
C LEU A 30 5.82 9.45 5.48
N ASN A 31 6.27 8.24 5.80
CA ASN A 31 5.65 7.01 5.27
C ASN A 31 4.28 6.74 5.90
N HIS A 32 4.08 7.14 7.15
CA HIS A 32 2.77 7.07 7.79
C HIS A 32 1.78 7.99 7.07
N ALA A 33 2.15 9.24 6.81
CA ALA A 33 1.30 10.19 6.08
C ALA A 33 0.91 9.71 4.67
N LYS A 34 1.79 8.95 4.00
CA LYS A 34 1.51 8.39 2.67
C LYS A 34 0.48 7.25 2.67
N ARG A 35 0.15 6.63 3.81
CA ARG A 35 -0.82 5.52 3.86
C ARG A 35 -2.23 5.96 3.49
N ASP A 36 -2.59 7.17 3.88
CA ASP A 36 -3.92 7.73 3.69
C ASP A 36 -3.95 8.77 2.55
N ALA A 37 -2.85 8.88 1.80
CA ALA A 37 -2.78 9.75 0.65
C ALA A 37 -3.81 9.32 -0.41
N ARG A 38 -4.52 10.31 -0.95
CA ARG A 38 -5.54 10.14 -1.99
C ARG A 38 -5.10 10.88 -3.25
N THR A 39 -5.57 10.43 -4.39
CA THR A 39 -5.40 11.15 -5.65
C THR A 39 -6.67 11.04 -6.48
N ASP A 40 -7.00 12.04 -7.29
CA ASP A 40 -8.11 11.92 -8.23
C ASP A 40 -7.65 11.18 -9.49
N LEU A 41 -8.23 10.01 -9.75
CA LEU A 41 -7.99 9.20 -10.94
C LEU A 41 -9.24 9.11 -11.83
N THR A 42 -10.24 9.97 -11.61
CA THR A 42 -11.46 9.99 -12.42
C THR A 42 -11.13 10.11 -13.91
N GLY A 43 -11.78 9.29 -14.74
CA GLY A 43 -11.53 9.23 -16.18
C GLY A 43 -10.26 8.47 -16.59
N ARG A 44 -9.53 7.87 -15.65
CA ARG A 44 -8.38 7.01 -15.96
C ARG A 44 -8.75 5.53 -15.92
N SER A 45 -8.15 4.76 -16.83
CA SER A 45 -8.22 3.30 -16.82
C SER A 45 -7.06 2.72 -16.03
N ALA A 46 -7.33 1.76 -15.13
CA ALA A 46 -6.31 1.06 -14.37
C ALA A 46 -6.25 -0.42 -14.75
N LEU A 47 -5.07 -0.90 -15.16
CA LEU A 47 -4.77 -2.31 -15.36
C LEU A 47 -3.84 -2.78 -14.24
N LEU A 48 -4.30 -3.72 -13.43
CA LEU A 48 -3.55 -4.25 -12.30
C LEU A 48 -3.17 -5.71 -12.53
N THR A 49 -1.89 -5.96 -12.75
CA THR A 49 -1.37 -7.32 -12.92
C THR A 49 -1.08 -7.97 -11.57
N GLY A 50 -1.46 -9.23 -11.40
CA GLY A 50 -1.20 -9.96 -10.16
C GLY A 50 -2.03 -9.49 -8.95
N GLY A 51 -3.22 -8.91 -9.16
CA GLY A 51 -4.02 -8.28 -8.11
C GLY A 51 -4.75 -9.22 -7.12
N ARG A 52 -4.55 -10.54 -7.21
CA ARG A 52 -5.30 -11.53 -6.40
C ARG A 52 -5.01 -11.46 -4.89
N ALA A 53 -3.79 -11.08 -4.49
CA ALA A 53 -3.35 -11.18 -3.10
C ALA A 53 -2.22 -10.19 -2.79
N LYS A 54 -1.91 -10.07 -1.49
CA LYS A 54 -0.82 -9.22 -0.97
C LYS A 54 -0.93 -7.79 -1.54
N ILE A 55 0.19 -7.20 -1.95
CA ILE A 55 0.26 -5.81 -2.40
C ILE A 55 -0.69 -5.51 -3.56
N GLY A 56 -0.86 -6.42 -4.52
CA GLY A 56 -1.75 -6.20 -5.66
C GLY A 56 -3.20 -6.01 -5.21
N MET A 57 -3.68 -6.88 -4.31
CA MET A 57 -5.03 -6.76 -3.76
C MET A 57 -5.22 -5.46 -2.97
N TYR A 58 -4.22 -5.04 -2.20
CA TYR A 58 -4.26 -3.78 -1.46
C TYR A 58 -4.15 -2.54 -2.35
N ILE A 59 -3.56 -2.63 -3.55
CA ILE A 59 -3.53 -1.53 -4.54
C ILE A 59 -4.89 -1.35 -5.23
N ALA A 60 -5.65 -2.43 -5.42
CA ALA A 60 -6.98 -2.35 -6.04
C ALA A 60 -7.94 -1.43 -5.25
N LEU A 61 -7.82 -1.40 -3.91
CA LEU A 61 -8.67 -0.60 -3.03
C LEU A 61 -8.46 0.93 -3.20
N PRO A 62 -7.24 1.49 -3.12
CA PRO A 62 -6.97 2.88 -3.47
C PRO A 62 -7.46 3.24 -4.86
N LEU A 63 -7.22 2.41 -5.88
CA LEU A 63 -7.67 2.68 -7.26
C LEU A 63 -9.19 2.85 -7.33
N LEU A 64 -9.95 1.97 -6.66
CA LEU A 64 -11.41 2.10 -6.55
C LEU A 64 -11.82 3.39 -5.84
N ARG A 65 -11.21 3.67 -4.68
CA ARG A 65 -11.53 4.86 -3.87
C ARG A 65 -11.23 6.16 -4.62
N ASP A 66 -10.18 6.16 -5.43
CA ASP A 66 -9.66 7.29 -6.19
C ASP A 66 -10.34 7.47 -7.56
N GLY A 67 -11.38 6.66 -7.87
CA GLY A 67 -12.22 6.87 -9.06
C GLY A 67 -11.75 6.13 -10.32
N ALA A 68 -10.82 5.18 -10.20
CA ALA A 68 -10.34 4.34 -11.30
C ALA A 68 -10.56 2.84 -11.01
N PRO A 69 -11.75 2.29 -11.30
CA PRO A 69 -12.03 0.87 -11.16
C PRO A 69 -11.02 0.01 -11.94
N PRO A 70 -10.25 -0.88 -11.28
CA PRO A 70 -9.19 -1.61 -11.94
C PRO A 70 -9.70 -2.85 -12.69
N THR A 71 -9.15 -3.08 -13.88
CA THR A 71 -9.13 -4.42 -14.50
C THR A 71 -7.99 -5.23 -13.89
N ILE A 72 -8.30 -6.33 -13.22
CA ILE A 72 -7.31 -7.16 -12.53
C ILE A 72 -6.99 -8.41 -13.33
N THR A 73 -5.70 -8.70 -13.54
CA THR A 73 -5.25 -9.96 -14.16
C THR A 73 -4.68 -10.93 -13.13
N THR A 74 -5.06 -12.20 -13.25
CA THR A 74 -4.48 -13.28 -12.45
C THR A 74 -4.73 -14.64 -13.10
N ARG A 75 -3.87 -15.63 -12.81
CA ARG A 75 -4.07 -17.02 -13.24
C ARG A 75 -5.15 -17.78 -12.43
N PHE A 76 -5.76 -17.15 -11.42
CA PHE A 76 -6.81 -17.75 -10.59
C PHE A 76 -8.03 -16.83 -10.44
N PRO A 77 -8.83 -16.61 -11.50
CA PRO A 77 -9.90 -15.61 -11.51
C PRO A 77 -11.01 -15.92 -10.49
N ARG A 78 -11.40 -17.19 -10.32
CA ARG A 78 -12.42 -17.59 -9.33
C ARG A 78 -12.00 -17.32 -7.88
N ASP A 79 -10.72 -17.55 -7.56
CA ASP A 79 -10.16 -17.23 -6.24
C ASP A 79 -10.10 -15.72 -6.00
N ALA A 80 -9.72 -14.94 -7.02
CA ALA A 80 -9.72 -13.48 -6.93
C ALA A 80 -11.12 -12.94 -6.64
N VAL A 81 -12.14 -13.37 -7.39
CA VAL A 81 -13.54 -12.97 -7.14
C VAL A 81 -13.95 -13.27 -5.70
N ARG A 82 -13.68 -14.49 -5.21
CA ARG A 82 -14.01 -14.87 -3.82
C ARG A 82 -13.32 -13.96 -2.79
N ARG A 83 -12.04 -13.67 -2.97
CA ARG A 83 -11.26 -12.81 -2.06
C ARG A 83 -11.79 -11.38 -2.05
N PHE A 84 -12.01 -10.80 -3.23
CA PHE A 84 -12.55 -9.44 -3.34
C PHE A 84 -13.97 -9.34 -2.77
N ALA A 85 -14.81 -10.35 -2.98
CA ALA A 85 -16.16 -10.39 -2.39
C ALA A 85 -16.15 -10.54 -0.86
N SER A 86 -15.11 -11.11 -0.28
CA SER A 86 -14.96 -11.25 1.19
C SER A 86 -14.37 -10.02 1.87
N LEU A 87 -13.93 -9.00 1.11
CA LEU A 87 -13.45 -7.76 1.69
C LEU A 87 -14.63 -6.97 2.26
N PRO A 88 -14.45 -6.28 3.41
CA PRO A 88 -15.44 -5.33 3.89
C PRO A 88 -15.72 -4.28 2.81
N ALA A 89 -16.99 -3.91 2.65
CA ALA A 89 -17.33 -2.73 1.86
C ALA A 89 -16.61 -1.52 2.48
N SER A 90 -15.71 -0.92 1.71
CA SER A 90 -14.90 0.22 2.14
C SER A 90 -15.65 1.53 2.04
#